data_AF-Q8GQN7-F1
#
_entry.id   AF-Q8GQN7-F1
#
_cell.length_a   1.000
_cell.length_b   1.000
_cell.length_c   1.000
_cell.angle_alpha   90.00
_cell.angle_beta   90.00
_cell.angle_gamma   90.00
#
_symmetry.space_group_name_H-M   'P 1'
#
loop_
_entity.id
_entity.type
_entity.pdbx_description
1 polymer ?
#
loop_
_entity_poly.entity_id
_entity_poly.type
_entity_poly.pdbx_seq_one_letter_code
_entity_poly.pdbx_strand_id
1 'polypeptide(L)'
;MKAEVIQIIKDEHLAISAVLYTLRYLVREMRAGTPPDFTLLKAILDYIVSYPDRWHHPKEDEFLFAAIKRRTHEADALVARLEREHQLGYPMIELLKEKLIAFRNGDKGADQAFFELAER
;
A
#
# COMPACT_ATOMS: atom_id res chain seq x y z
N MET A 1 -7.77 29.42 -9.18
CA MET A 1 -7.59 27.96 -9.05
C MET A 1 -6.87 27.70 -7.73
N LYS A 2 -7.58 27.19 -6.70
CA LYS A 2 -7.04 27.03 -5.34
C LYS A 2 -7.52 25.72 -4.66
N ALA A 3 -7.93 24.74 -5.46
CA ALA A 3 -8.47 23.46 -5.00
C ALA A 3 -7.61 22.24 -5.39
N GLU A 4 -6.42 22.41 -5.96
CA GLU A 4 -5.79 21.33 -6.74
C GLU A 4 -4.96 20.33 -5.92
N VAL A 5 -4.17 20.76 -4.92
CA VAL A 5 -3.22 19.84 -4.23
C VAL A 5 -3.92 18.81 -3.34
N ILE A 6 -4.86 19.25 -2.50
CA ILE A 6 -5.58 18.33 -1.60
C ILE A 6 -6.45 17.36 -2.38
N GLN A 7 -7.02 17.80 -3.51
CA GLN A 7 -7.81 16.91 -4.35
C GLN A 7 -6.94 15.85 -5.02
N ILE A 8 -5.75 16.21 -5.54
CA ILE A 8 -4.78 15.26 -6.09
C ILE A 8 -4.44 14.18 -5.05
N ILE A 9 -4.08 14.56 -3.83
CA ILE A 9 -3.73 13.62 -2.76
C ILE A 9 -4.90 12.68 -2.43
N LYS A 10 -6.14 13.22 -2.38
CA LYS A 10 -7.35 12.41 -2.16
C LYS A 10 -7.63 11.43 -3.30
N ASP A 11 -7.45 11.85 -4.54
CA ASP A 11 -7.68 11.01 -5.72
C ASP A 11 -6.64 9.89 -5.77
N GLU A 12 -5.38 10.18 -5.42
CA GLU A 12 -4.32 9.19 -5.27
C GLU A 12 -4.63 8.19 -4.15
N HIS A 13 -5.09 8.64 -2.99
CA HIS A 13 -5.56 7.76 -1.90
C HIS A 13 -6.70 6.85 -2.33
N LEU A 14 -7.65 7.37 -3.11
CA LEU A 14 -8.78 6.59 -3.62
C LEU A 14 -8.28 5.47 -4.54
N ALA A 15 -7.36 5.77 -5.45
CA ALA A 15 -6.76 4.78 -6.34
C ALA A 15 -5.98 3.70 -5.56
N ILE A 16 -5.14 4.09 -4.61
CA ILE A 16 -4.39 3.15 -3.74
C ILE A 16 -5.36 2.26 -2.95
N SER A 17 -6.40 2.85 -2.38
CA SER A 17 -7.43 2.14 -1.62
C SER A 17 -8.18 1.12 -2.48
N ALA A 18 -8.49 1.45 -3.73
CA ALA A 18 -9.16 0.54 -4.66
C ALA A 18 -8.28 -0.68 -4.99
N VAL A 19 -6.98 -0.49 -5.19
CA VAL A 19 -6.04 -1.58 -5.42
C VAL A 19 -5.89 -2.48 -4.18
N LEU A 20 -5.77 -1.89 -2.99
CA LEU A 20 -5.73 -2.64 -1.72
C LEU A 20 -7.03 -3.43 -1.48
N TYR A 21 -8.18 -2.85 -1.80
CA TYR A 21 -9.46 -3.55 -1.72
C TYR A 21 -9.49 -4.74 -2.67
N THR A 22 -8.99 -4.56 -3.89
CA THR A 22 -8.89 -5.62 -4.90
C THR A 22 -8.01 -6.77 -4.42
N LEU A 23 -6.85 -6.47 -3.81
CA LEU A 23 -6.00 -7.50 -3.21
C LEU A 23 -6.76 -8.35 -2.19
N ARG A 24 -7.42 -7.71 -1.22
CA ARG A 24 -8.19 -8.41 -0.18
C ARG A 24 -9.36 -9.19 -0.74
N TYR A 25 -10.02 -8.67 -1.76
CA TYR A 25 -11.08 -9.38 -2.47
C TYR A 25 -10.54 -10.66 -3.11
N LEU A 26 -9.45 -10.57 -3.88
CA LEU A 26 -8.83 -11.74 -4.53
C LEU A 26 -8.38 -12.79 -3.52
N VAL A 27 -7.83 -12.37 -2.37
CA VAL A 27 -7.46 -13.29 -1.28
C VAL A 27 -8.66 -14.08 -0.77
N ARG A 28 -9.80 -13.43 -0.57
CA ARG A 28 -11.04 -14.10 -0.14
C ARG A 28 -11.55 -15.07 -1.19
N GLU A 29 -11.52 -14.69 -2.46
CA GLU A 29 -11.90 -15.57 -3.57
C GLU A 29 -10.98 -16.80 -3.65
N MET A 30 -9.68 -16.61 -3.48
CA MET A 30 -8.71 -17.72 -3.46
C MET A 30 -8.94 -18.67 -2.28
N ARG A 31 -9.27 -18.15 -1.10
CA ARG A 31 -9.70 -18.96 0.05
C ARG A 31 -10.97 -19.77 -0.24
N ALA A 32 -11.86 -19.24 -1.10
CA ALA A 32 -13.08 -19.93 -1.53
C ALA A 32 -12.86 -20.94 -2.69
N GLY A 33 -11.63 -21.07 -3.17
CA GLY A 33 -11.24 -22.06 -4.20
C GLY A 33 -11.01 -21.49 -5.59
N THR A 34 -11.13 -20.17 -5.79
CA THR A 34 -10.75 -19.53 -7.06
C THR A 34 -9.25 -19.67 -7.28
N PRO A 35 -8.79 -20.11 -8.47
CA PRO A 35 -7.36 -20.26 -8.72
C PRO A 35 -6.63 -18.90 -8.71
N PRO A 36 -5.38 -18.85 -8.21
CA PRO A 36 -4.59 -17.62 -8.16
C PRO A 36 -4.17 -17.15 -9.56
N ASP A 37 -4.38 -15.86 -9.85
CA ASP A 37 -3.69 -15.16 -10.93
C ASP A 37 -2.42 -14.51 -10.37
N PHE A 38 -1.30 -15.24 -10.43
CA PHE A 38 -0.01 -14.75 -9.92
C PHE A 38 0.52 -13.52 -10.66
N THR A 39 0.13 -13.32 -11.93
CA THR A 39 0.55 -12.15 -12.70
C THR A 39 -0.18 -10.91 -12.19
N LEU A 40 -1.50 -11.01 -11.99
CA LEU A 40 -2.30 -9.94 -11.40
C LEU A 40 -1.86 -9.62 -9.96
N LEU A 41 -1.68 -10.63 -9.12
CA LEU A 41 -1.23 -10.44 -7.73
C LEU A 41 0.12 -9.73 -7.67
N LYS A 42 1.06 -10.12 -8.52
CA LYS A 42 2.37 -9.44 -8.60
C LYS A 42 2.20 -7.98 -9.02
N ALA A 43 1.39 -7.70 -10.05
CA ALA A 43 1.16 -6.34 -10.52
C ALA A 43 0.53 -5.44 -9.44
N ILE A 44 -0.39 -6.00 -8.65
CA ILE A 44 -1.00 -5.31 -7.50
C ILE A 44 0.06 -4.96 -6.45
N LEU A 45 0.89 -5.92 -6.04
CA LEU A 45 1.96 -5.67 -5.04
C LEU A 45 3.00 -4.67 -5.55
N ASP A 46 3.37 -4.75 -6.83
CA ASP A 46 4.28 -3.78 -7.43
C ASP A 46 3.67 -2.37 -7.43
N TYR A 47 2.37 -2.23 -7.71
CA TYR A 47 1.69 -0.94 -7.68
C TYR A 47 1.64 -0.33 -6.28
N ILE A 48 1.26 -1.12 -5.25
CA ILE A 48 1.09 -0.67 -3.86
C ILE A 48 2.41 -0.10 -3.28
N VAL A 49 3.57 -0.49 -3.80
CA VAL A 49 4.87 0.09 -3.39
C VAL A 49 5.33 1.17 -4.35
N SER A 50 5.45 0.83 -5.63
CA SER A 50 6.18 1.66 -6.58
C SER A 50 5.48 3.00 -6.83
N TYR A 51 4.15 3.03 -6.80
CA TYR A 51 3.41 4.26 -7.00
C TYR A 51 3.46 5.15 -5.75
N PRO A 52 3.11 4.67 -4.54
CA PRO A 52 3.13 5.53 -3.38
C PRO A 52 4.53 6.09 -3.07
N ASP A 53 5.55 5.25 -3.04
CA ASP A 53 6.90 5.66 -2.67
C ASP A 53 7.51 6.65 -3.67
N ARG A 54 7.26 6.46 -4.97
CA ARG A 54 7.88 7.29 -6.00
C ARG A 54 7.12 8.58 -6.25
N TRP A 55 5.79 8.55 -6.14
CA TRP A 55 4.95 9.64 -6.61
C TRP A 55 4.08 10.25 -5.53
N HIS A 56 3.52 9.46 -4.62
CA HIS A 56 2.56 9.96 -3.64
C HIS A 56 3.22 10.50 -2.37
N HIS A 57 3.97 9.67 -1.64
CA HIS A 57 4.63 10.04 -0.39
C HIS A 57 5.50 11.31 -0.52
N PRO A 58 6.27 11.53 -1.61
CA PRO A 58 7.01 12.79 -1.78
C PRO A 58 6.11 14.03 -1.77
N LYS A 59 4.87 13.97 -2.28
CA LYS A 59 3.92 15.09 -2.24
C LYS A 59 3.50 15.41 -0.81
N GLU A 60 3.29 14.37 -0.01
CA GLU A 60 2.92 14.53 1.38
C GLU A 60 4.11 15.01 2.22
N ASP A 61 5.21 14.26 2.20
CA ASP A 61 6.37 14.46 3.06
C ASP A 61 7.10 15.79 2.76
N GLU A 62 7.40 16.06 1.49
CA GLU A 62 8.24 17.21 1.12
C GLU A 62 7.44 18.52 1.04
N PHE A 63 6.14 18.45 0.71
CA PHE A 63 5.33 19.64 0.43
C PHE A 63 4.19 19.85 1.42
N LEU A 64 3.26 18.90 1.57
CA LEU A 64 2.08 19.08 2.42
C LEU A 64 2.46 19.18 3.90
N PHE A 65 3.22 18.22 4.40
CA PHE A 65 3.65 18.15 5.80
C PHE A 65 4.58 19.31 6.15
N ALA A 66 5.50 19.67 5.26
CA ALA A 66 6.32 20.87 5.39
C ALA A 66 5.47 22.15 5.49
N ALA A 67 4.42 22.28 4.68
CA ALA A 67 3.51 23.44 4.73
C ALA A 67 2.66 23.46 6.01
N ILE A 68 2.23 22.31 6.52
CA ILE A 68 1.51 22.19 7.79
C ILE A 68 2.40 22.59 8.97
N LYS A 69 3.61 22.03 9.07
CA LYS A 69 4.60 22.32 10.12
C LYS A 69 4.98 23.82 10.19
N ARG A 70 4.93 24.53 9.05
CA ARG A 70 5.14 25.99 9.00
C ARG A 70 3.97 26.82 9.52
N ARG A 71 2.76 26.27 9.54
CA ARG A 71 1.53 26.97 9.93
C ARG A 71 1.09 26.67 11.35
N THR A 72 1.29 25.44 11.81
CA THR A 72 0.88 24.99 13.15
C THR A 72 1.70 23.78 13.59
N HIS A 73 1.80 23.60 14.91
CA HIS A 73 2.42 22.43 15.54
C HIS A 73 1.38 21.42 16.06
N GLU A 74 0.08 21.72 15.95
CA GLU A 74 -1.00 20.85 16.44
C GLU A 74 -0.99 19.44 15.82
N ALA A 75 -0.46 19.31 14.60
CA ALA A 75 -0.42 18.05 13.86
C ALA A 75 0.93 17.32 13.92
N ASP A 76 1.93 17.83 14.64
CA ASP A 76 3.31 17.31 14.57
C ASP A 76 3.40 15.82 14.95
N ALA A 77 2.67 15.40 15.98
CA ALA A 77 2.64 13.99 16.41
C ALA A 77 2.00 13.07 15.36
N LEU A 78 0.96 13.57 14.68
CA LEU A 78 0.28 12.85 13.60
C LEU A 78 1.20 12.72 12.38
N VAL A 79 1.80 13.84 11.95
CA VAL A 79 2.72 13.87 10.80
C VAL A 79 3.91 12.95 11.05
N ALA A 80 4.53 13.00 12.23
CA ALA A 80 5.63 12.11 12.57
C ALA A 80 5.24 10.63 12.57
N ARG A 81 3.98 10.31 12.87
CA ARG A 81 3.47 8.93 12.74
C ARG A 81 3.32 8.52 11.29
N LEU A 82 2.72 9.37 10.45
CA LEU A 82 2.53 9.11 9.01
C LEU A 82 3.88 8.94 8.29
N GLU A 83 4.85 9.82 8.56
CA GLU A 83 6.21 9.73 8.01
C GLU A 83 6.87 8.38 8.37
N ARG A 84 6.64 7.85 9.58
CA ARG A 84 7.11 6.50 9.96
C ARG A 84 6.36 5.39 9.23
N GLU A 85 5.05 5.52 9.06
CA GLU A 85 4.23 4.55 8.33
C GLU A 85 4.67 4.45 6.86
N HIS A 86 5.02 5.57 6.21
CA HIS A 86 5.59 5.59 4.86
C HIS A 86 6.88 4.75 4.77
N GLN A 87 7.77 4.84 5.77
CA GLN A 87 9.01 4.05 5.79
C GLN A 87 8.78 2.55 6.05
N LEU A 88 7.69 2.20 6.75
CA LEU A 88 7.36 0.81 7.09
C LEU A 88 6.59 0.08 5.97
N GLY A 89 6.01 0.80 5.02
CA GLY A 89 5.26 0.21 3.90
C GLY A 89 6.12 -0.69 3.02
N TYR A 90 7.35 -0.25 2.70
CA TYR A 90 8.25 -0.99 1.80
C TYR A 90 8.63 -2.38 2.35
N PRO A 91 9.14 -2.54 3.60
CA PRO A 91 9.44 -3.86 4.16
C PRO A 91 8.25 -4.82 4.19
N MET A 92 7.03 -4.32 4.44
CA MET A 92 5.83 -5.14 4.50
C MET A 92 5.49 -5.75 3.14
N ILE A 93 5.61 -4.97 2.07
CA ILE A 93 5.27 -5.46 0.73
C ILE A 93 6.35 -6.38 0.18
N GLU A 94 7.63 -6.15 0.48
CA GLU A 94 8.68 -7.11 0.11
C GLU A 94 8.43 -8.47 0.77
N LEU A 95 8.01 -8.51 2.04
CA LEU A 95 7.56 -9.74 2.68
C LEU A 95 6.35 -10.37 1.97
N LEU A 96 5.36 -9.58 1.53
CA LEU A 96 4.24 -10.09 0.73
C LEU A 96 4.68 -10.70 -0.60
N LYS A 97 5.62 -10.07 -1.29
CA LYS A 97 6.18 -10.59 -2.56
C LYS A 97 6.92 -11.91 -2.33
N GLU A 98 7.70 -12.03 -1.26
CA GLU A 98 8.34 -13.28 -0.88
C GLU A 98 7.31 -14.39 -0.65
N LYS A 99 6.22 -14.11 0.08
CA LYS A 99 5.15 -15.11 0.30
C LYS A 99 4.40 -15.45 -0.98
N LEU A 100 4.20 -14.49 -1.89
CA LEU A 100 3.59 -14.74 -3.19
C LEU A 100 4.45 -15.69 -4.05
N ILE A 101 5.78 -15.53 -4.01
CA ILE A 101 6.72 -16.42 -4.72
C ILE A 101 6.66 -17.83 -4.14
N ALA A 102 6.73 -17.97 -2.81
CA ALA A 102 6.61 -19.26 -2.14
C ALA A 102 5.27 -19.95 -2.44
N PHE A 103 4.17 -19.18 -2.44
CA PHE A 103 2.85 -19.67 -2.82
C PHE A 103 2.83 -20.17 -4.27
N ARG A 104 3.41 -19.41 -5.20
CA ARG A 104 3.53 -19.82 -6.61
C ARG A 104 4.34 -21.12 -6.79
N ASN A 105 5.35 -21.34 -5.96
CA ASN A 105 6.18 -22.54 -6.01
C ASN A 105 5.50 -23.78 -5.40
N GLY A 106 4.36 -23.60 -4.73
CA GLY A 106 3.66 -24.69 -4.03
C GLY A 106 4.30 -25.05 -2.69
N ASP A 107 5.04 -24.14 -2.08
CA ASP A 107 5.67 -24.36 -0.78
C ASP A 107 4.60 -24.60 0.29
N LYS A 108 4.85 -25.58 1.17
CA LYS A 108 3.87 -26.02 2.18
C LYS A 108 3.45 -24.86 3.09
N GLY A 109 2.16 -24.51 3.05
CA GLY A 109 1.56 -23.46 3.89
C GLY A 109 1.84 -22.02 3.44
N ALA A 110 2.50 -21.83 2.29
CA ALA A 110 2.80 -20.49 1.77
C ALA A 110 1.56 -19.72 1.30
N ASP A 111 0.52 -20.43 0.87
CA ASP A 111 -0.81 -19.88 0.57
C ASP A 111 -1.41 -19.19 1.80
N GLN A 112 -1.45 -19.89 2.94
CA GLN A 112 -2.00 -19.34 4.18
C GLN A 112 -1.18 -18.16 4.68
N ALA A 113 0.15 -18.28 4.64
CA ALA A 113 1.04 -17.20 5.04
C ALA A 113 0.87 -15.95 4.17
N PHE A 114 0.66 -16.12 2.86
CA PHE A 114 0.35 -15.02 1.95
C PHE A 114 -1.01 -14.38 2.29
N PHE A 115 -2.05 -15.19 2.49
CA PHE A 115 -3.39 -14.69 2.79
C PHE A 115 -3.46 -13.92 4.11
N GLU A 116 -2.89 -14.47 5.19
CA GLU A 116 -2.86 -13.81 6.50
C GLU A 116 -2.14 -12.46 6.44
N LEU A 117 -1.05 -12.38 5.68
CA LEU A 117 -0.28 -11.15 5.55
C LEU A 117 -1.01 -10.10 4.70
N ALA A 118 -1.73 -10.53 3.66
CA ALA A 118 -2.47 -9.62 2.77
C ALA A 118 -3.76 -9.05 3.40
N GLU A 119 -4.22 -9.64 4.51
CA GLU A 119 -5.42 -9.23 5.24
C GLU A 119 -5.12 -8.37 6.48
N ARG A 120 -3.85 -8.19 6.84
CA ARG A 120 -3.40 -7.27 7.90
C ARG A 120 -3.49 -5.81 7.47
#